data_AF-A0A9X7G3U5-F1
#
_entry.id   AF-A0A9X7G3U5-F1
#
_cell.length_a   1.000
_cell.length_b   1.000
_cell.length_c   1.000
_cell.angle_alpha   90.00
_cell.angle_beta   90.00
_cell.angle_gamma   90.00
#
_symmetry.space_group_name_H-M   'P 1'
#
loop_
_entity.id
_entity.type
_entity.pdbx_description
1 polymer ?
#
loop_
_entity_poly.entity_id
_entity_poly.type
_entity_poly.pdbx_seq_one_letter_code
_entity_poly.pdbx_strand_id
1 'polypeptide(L)'
;MIIKGYVGYELEKAKPNTSEDFFNRSEVTYILNDKEKTFSVLYVRYFEEVLQEITPFEGNPVYKVEEQNIYLRDIVAICCLVKDRELRAQKRLYLNNMEEFQQYFDEGTVLKVQEILAELHKNKRVEIA
;
A
#
# COMPACT_ATOMS: atom_id res chain seq x y z
N MET A 1 -10.48 8.61 -10.31
CA MET A 1 -9.53 9.10 -9.27
C MET A 1 -8.14 9.08 -9.88
N ILE A 2 -7.26 10.04 -9.58
CA ILE A 2 -5.91 10.09 -10.18
C ILE A 2 -4.85 9.85 -9.10
N ILE A 3 -4.16 8.72 -9.14
CA ILE A 3 -3.02 8.44 -8.24
C ILE A 3 -1.81 9.24 -8.74
N LYS A 4 -1.09 9.86 -7.80
CA LYS A 4 0.04 10.77 -8.03
C LYS A 4 1.35 10.24 -7.44
N GLY A 5 1.28 9.40 -6.42
CA GLY A 5 2.46 8.88 -5.74
C GLY A 5 2.10 7.87 -4.66
N TYR A 6 3.10 7.15 -4.20
CA TYR A 6 3.04 6.24 -3.08
C TYR A 6 4.35 6.29 -2.31
N VAL A 7 4.33 5.90 -1.04
CA VAL A 7 5.53 5.73 -0.23
C VAL A 7 5.26 4.76 0.91
N GLY A 8 6.20 3.84 1.14
CA GLY A 8 6.20 2.93 2.28
C GLY A 8 7.40 3.16 3.19
N TYR A 9 7.19 3.13 4.50
CA TYR A 9 8.29 3.22 5.46
C TYR A 9 7.98 2.43 6.74
N GLU A 10 9.05 1.88 7.30
CA GLU A 10 9.05 1.30 8.64
C GLU A 10 8.95 2.42 9.66
N LEU A 11 8.09 2.27 10.67
CA LEU A 11 8.03 3.25 11.74
C LEU A 11 9.13 2.98 12.77
N GLU A 12 9.78 4.06 13.19
CA GLU A 12 10.70 4.01 14.31
C GLU A 12 10.01 4.53 15.56
N LYS A 13 10.48 4.05 16.71
CA LYS A 13 9.91 4.40 18.00
C LYS A 13 10.13 5.88 18.30
N ALA A 14 9.09 6.69 18.21
CA ALA A 14 9.17 8.11 18.57
C ALA A 14 9.15 8.34 20.10
N LYS A 15 8.51 7.44 20.86
CA LYS A 15 8.39 7.53 22.33
C LYS A 15 8.65 6.19 23.02
N PRO A 16 9.34 6.15 24.18
CA PRO A 16 9.73 4.91 24.88
C PRO A 16 8.58 3.96 25.25
N ASN A 17 7.37 4.48 25.41
CA ASN A 17 6.17 3.75 25.86
C ASN A 17 5.16 3.50 24.74
N THR A 18 5.57 3.57 23.48
CA THR A 18 4.71 3.28 22.32
C THR A 18 5.19 2.04 21.58
N SER A 19 4.26 1.36 20.92
CA SER A 19 4.52 0.18 20.10
C SER A 19 4.63 0.54 18.61
N GLU A 20 4.92 1.80 18.27
CA GLU A 20 4.94 2.30 16.88
C GLU A 20 5.97 1.56 16.02
N ASP A 21 7.07 1.14 16.62
CA ASP A 21 8.15 0.35 16.02
C ASP A 21 7.72 -1.04 15.53
N PHE A 22 6.56 -1.53 15.94
CA PHE A 22 6.00 -2.79 15.44
C PHE A 22 5.14 -2.60 14.19
N PHE A 23 5.07 -1.39 13.64
CA PHE A 23 4.22 -1.09 12.48
C PHE A 23 5.04 -0.57 11.30
N ASN A 24 4.45 -0.80 10.12
CA ASN A 24 4.83 -0.18 8.87
C ASN A 24 3.70 0.75 8.42
N ARG A 25 4.07 1.79 7.68
CA ARG A 25 3.12 2.71 7.09
C ARG A 25 3.26 2.71 5.58
N SER A 26 2.12 2.58 4.92
CA SER A 26 1.96 2.73 3.48
C SER A 26 1.10 3.95 3.20
N GLU A 27 1.48 4.79 2.26
CA GLU A 27 0.72 5.99 1.89
C GLU A 27 0.54 6.06 0.38
N VAL A 28 -0.63 6.51 -0.06
CA VAL A 28 -0.95 6.80 -1.46
C VAL A 28 -1.56 8.18 -1.57
N THR A 29 -1.01 9.01 -2.45
CA THR A 29 -1.49 10.36 -2.74
C THR A 29 -2.25 10.35 -4.06
N TYR A 30 -3.45 10.94 -4.06
CA TYR A 30 -4.34 10.95 -5.21
C TYR A 30 -5.24 12.19 -5.26
N ILE A 31 -5.77 12.48 -6.45
CA ILE A 31 -6.78 13.52 -6.69
C ILE A 31 -8.15 12.87 -6.79
N LEU A 32 -9.10 13.37 -5.99
CA LEU A 32 -10.51 12.98 -6.02
C LEU A 32 -11.38 14.23 -5.86
N ASN A 33 -12.26 14.47 -6.84
CA ASN A 33 -13.11 15.68 -6.91
C ASN A 33 -12.27 16.97 -6.81
N ASP A 34 -11.22 17.06 -7.64
CA ASP A 34 -10.26 18.18 -7.72
C ASP A 34 -9.51 18.50 -6.41
N LYS A 35 -9.57 17.60 -5.42
CA LYS A 35 -8.83 17.72 -4.16
C LYS A 35 -7.77 16.65 -4.05
N GLU A 36 -6.54 17.07 -3.77
CA GLU A 36 -5.47 16.16 -3.39
C GLU A 36 -5.73 15.60 -2.00
N LYS A 37 -5.55 14.28 -1.86
CA LYS A 37 -5.75 13.51 -0.65
C LYS A 37 -4.59 12.53 -0.49
N THR A 38 -4.29 12.20 0.76
CA THR A 38 -3.40 11.09 1.10
C THR A 38 -4.19 10.11 1.96
N PHE A 39 -4.19 8.85 1.54
CA PHE A 39 -4.69 7.73 2.33
C PHE A 39 -3.50 6.97 2.91
N SER A 40 -3.57 6.66 4.21
CA SER A 40 -2.51 5.96 4.93
C SER A 40 -3.01 4.62 5.47
N VAL A 41 -2.21 3.58 5.34
CA VAL A 41 -2.44 2.29 5.99
C VAL A 41 -1.33 2.04 6.98
N LEU A 42 -1.71 1.81 8.23
CA LEU A 42 -0.82 1.38 9.29
C LEU A 42 -1.05 -0.10 9.55
N TYR A 43 -0.03 -0.94 9.41
CA TYR A 43 -0.17 -2.38 9.61
C TYR A 43 1.04 -2.98 10.35
N VAL A 44 0.86 -4.16 10.93
CA VAL A 44 1.88 -4.82 11.75
C VAL A 44 3.06 -5.25 10.87
N ARG A 45 4.28 -4.86 11.25
CA ARG A 45 5.52 -5.16 10.51
C ARG A 45 5.74 -6.64 10.29
N TYR A 46 5.36 -7.47 11.26
CA TYR A 46 5.45 -8.93 11.19
C TYR A 46 4.78 -9.51 9.92
N PHE A 47 3.77 -8.85 9.36
CA PHE A 47 3.14 -9.30 8.12
C PHE A 47 4.11 -9.34 6.93
N GLU A 48 5.18 -8.52 6.93
CA GLU A 48 6.25 -8.62 5.93
C GLU A 48 7.19 -9.80 6.16
N GLU A 49 7.28 -10.34 7.38
CA GLU A 49 8.11 -11.52 7.69
C GLU A 49 7.44 -12.81 7.19
N VAL A 50 6.11 -12.86 7.24
CA VAL A 50 5.29 -14.00 6.78
C VAL A 50 4.62 -13.75 5.43
N LEU A 51 5.17 -12.83 4.62
CA LEU A 51 4.48 -12.31 3.43
C LEU A 51 4.05 -13.41 2.43
N GLN A 52 4.86 -14.46 2.28
CA GLN A 52 4.63 -15.55 1.32
C GLN A 52 3.51 -16.47 1.79
N GLU A 53 3.17 -16.45 3.09
CA GLU A 53 2.08 -17.23 3.67
C GLU A 53 0.72 -16.53 3.48
N ILE A 54 0.72 -15.20 3.35
CA ILE A 54 -0.51 -14.38 3.41
C ILE A 54 -0.75 -13.53 2.15
N THR A 55 0.17 -13.56 1.18
CA THR A 55 0.06 -12.85 -0.10
C THR A 55 0.61 -13.75 -1.23
N PRO A 56 0.25 -13.49 -2.50
CA PRO A 56 0.80 -14.25 -3.63
C PRO A 56 2.22 -13.84 -4.02
N PHE A 57 2.89 -12.96 -3.25
CA PHE A 57 4.24 -12.50 -3.58
C PHE A 57 5.30 -13.49 -3.12
N GLU A 58 6.29 -13.73 -3.98
CA GLU A 58 7.41 -14.63 -3.70
C GLU A 58 8.53 -13.95 -2.89
N GLY A 59 8.45 -12.64 -2.64
CA GLY A 59 9.48 -11.91 -1.91
C GLY A 59 9.14 -10.46 -1.66
N ASN A 60 10.08 -9.76 -1.00
CA ASN A 60 9.99 -8.34 -0.69
C ASN A 60 11.36 -7.73 -1.06
N PRO A 61 11.56 -7.31 -2.32
CA PRO A 61 10.60 -6.62 -3.17
C PRO A 61 9.52 -7.50 -3.81
N VAL A 62 8.31 -6.95 -3.88
CA VAL A 62 7.09 -7.58 -4.42
C VAL A 62 6.91 -7.32 -5.92
N TYR A 63 7.55 -6.27 -6.43
CA TYR A 63 7.52 -5.91 -7.84
C TYR A 63 8.77 -5.11 -8.22
N LYS A 64 9.12 -5.12 -9.50
CA LYS A 64 10.23 -4.34 -10.04
C LYS A 64 9.75 -3.57 -11.27
N VAL A 65 9.90 -2.25 -11.24
CA VAL A 65 9.63 -1.37 -12.38
C VAL A 65 10.95 -0.73 -12.79
N GLU A 66 11.38 -1.01 -14.02
CA GLU A 66 12.70 -0.60 -14.53
C GLU A 66 13.83 -1.09 -13.60
N GLU A 67 14.55 -0.17 -12.95
CA GLU A 67 15.61 -0.46 -11.98
C GLU A 67 15.14 -0.32 -10.52
N GLN A 68 13.90 0.10 -10.28
CA GLN A 68 13.38 0.33 -8.95
C GLN A 68 12.70 -0.93 -8.38
N ASN A 69 13.22 -1.37 -7.24
CA ASN A 69 12.57 -2.36 -6.39
C ASN A 69 11.41 -1.70 -5.63
N ILE A 70 10.25 -2.36 -5.62
CA ILE A 70 9.05 -1.93 -4.92
C ILE A 70 8.75 -2.96 -3.84
N TYR A 71 8.58 -2.50 -2.60
CA TYR A 71 8.39 -3.34 -1.42
C TYR A 71 6.90 -3.42 -1.03
N LEU A 72 6.53 -4.37 -0.18
CA LEU A 72 5.13 -4.54 0.25
C LEU A 72 4.56 -3.25 0.86
N ARG A 73 5.32 -2.61 1.75
CA ARG A 73 4.98 -1.29 2.34
C ARG A 73 4.70 -0.19 1.34
N ASP A 74 5.27 -0.25 0.15
CA ASP A 74 5.01 0.76 -0.87
C ASP A 74 3.61 0.64 -1.48
N ILE A 75 3.05 -0.58 -1.50
CA ILE A 75 1.86 -0.89 -2.30
C ILE A 75 0.60 -1.17 -1.48
N VAL A 76 0.72 -1.49 -0.20
CA VAL A 76 -0.43 -1.86 0.67
C VAL A 76 -1.57 -0.85 0.57
N ALA A 77 -1.29 0.45 0.63
CA ALA A 77 -2.31 1.49 0.54
C ALA A 77 -3.02 1.51 -0.82
N ILE A 78 -2.31 1.19 -1.92
CA ILE A 78 -2.91 1.06 -3.25
C ILE A 78 -3.80 -0.17 -3.31
N CYS A 79 -3.32 -1.33 -2.81
CA CYS A 79 -4.12 -2.57 -2.74
C CYS A 79 -5.45 -2.33 -2.03
N CYS A 80 -5.42 -1.67 -0.87
CA CYS A 80 -6.62 -1.31 -0.12
C CYS A 80 -7.60 -0.45 -0.93
N LEU A 81 -7.13 0.62 -1.60
CA LEU A 81 -8.00 1.50 -2.41
C LEU A 81 -8.56 0.85 -3.68
N VAL A 82 -7.83 -0.11 -4.24
CA VAL A 82 -8.28 -0.88 -5.41
C VAL A 82 -9.38 -1.87 -4.99
N LYS A 83 -9.17 -2.58 -3.88
CA LYS A 83 -10.08 -3.60 -3.36
C LYS A 83 -11.36 -3.00 -2.79
N ASP A 84 -11.25 -1.91 -2.01
CA ASP A 84 -12.37 -1.27 -1.33
C ASP A 84 -12.46 0.22 -1.71
N ARG A 85 -13.51 0.55 -2.48
CA ARG A 85 -13.74 1.91 -2.97
C ARG A 85 -14.20 2.86 -1.87
N GLU A 86 -14.77 2.38 -0.77
CA GLU A 86 -15.21 3.22 0.35
C GLU A 86 -14.02 3.87 1.07
N LEU A 87 -12.84 3.23 1.02
CA LEU A 87 -11.59 3.76 1.58
C LEU A 87 -11.11 5.03 0.86
N ARG A 88 -11.57 5.32 -0.36
CA ARG A 88 -11.25 6.57 -1.09
C ARG A 88 -11.83 7.84 -0.41
N ALA A 89 -12.78 7.67 0.50
CA ALA A 89 -13.29 8.75 1.34
C ALA A 89 -12.52 8.89 2.67
N GLN A 90 -11.78 7.85 3.07
CA GLN A 90 -11.08 7.78 4.35
C GLN A 90 -9.68 8.38 4.28
N LYS A 91 -9.17 8.82 5.44
CA LYS A 91 -7.78 9.30 5.57
C LYS A 91 -6.81 8.18 5.98
N ARG A 92 -7.31 7.20 6.72
CA ARG A 92 -6.47 6.16 7.32
C ARG A 92 -7.21 4.85 7.49
N LEU A 93 -6.47 3.75 7.42
CA LEU A 93 -6.88 2.41 7.78
C LEU A 93 -5.82 1.79 8.71
N TYR A 94 -6.27 1.00 9.67
CA TYR A 94 -5.40 0.29 10.61
C TYR A 94 -5.64 -1.21 10.49
N LEU A 95 -4.61 -1.97 10.17
CA LEU A 95 -4.67 -3.41 9.95
C LEU A 95 -3.74 -4.12 10.93
N ASN A 96 -4.30 -4.59 12.03
CA ASN A 96 -3.57 -5.41 13.02
C ASN A 96 -4.00 -6.87 13.03
N ASN A 97 -4.97 -7.24 12.19
CA ASN A 97 -5.41 -8.60 12.01
C ASN A 97 -4.88 -9.15 10.68
N MET A 98 -4.24 -10.31 10.73
CA MET A 98 -3.62 -10.94 9.56
C MET A 98 -4.67 -11.39 8.54
N GLU A 99 -5.83 -11.89 9.01
CA GLU A 99 -6.92 -12.34 8.14
C GLU A 99 -7.59 -11.18 7.40
N GLU A 100 -7.68 -10.00 8.02
CA GLU A 100 -8.13 -8.78 7.37
C GLU A 100 -7.11 -8.28 6.35
N PHE A 101 -5.82 -8.32 6.70
CA PHE A 101 -4.73 -7.88 5.83
C PHE A 101 -4.65 -8.69 4.52
N GLN A 102 -4.72 -10.02 4.60
CA GLN A 102 -4.64 -10.90 3.42
C GLN A 102 -5.75 -10.65 2.39
N GLN A 103 -6.92 -10.15 2.80
CA GLN A 103 -8.07 -9.94 1.91
C GLN A 103 -7.81 -8.90 0.81
N TYR A 104 -6.78 -8.06 0.98
CA TYR A 104 -6.40 -7.02 0.03
C TYR A 104 -5.47 -7.51 -1.09
N PHE A 105 -5.04 -8.78 -1.10
CA PHE A 105 -4.02 -9.29 -2.01
C PHE A 105 -4.52 -10.43 -2.92
N ASP A 106 -5.79 -10.41 -3.31
CA ASP A 106 -6.24 -11.31 -4.37
C ASP A 106 -5.56 -11.02 -5.72
N GLU A 107 -5.56 -12.01 -6.60
CA GLU A 107 -4.87 -11.96 -7.90
C GLU A 107 -5.29 -10.74 -8.74
N GLY A 108 -6.59 -10.41 -8.76
CA GLY A 108 -7.10 -9.27 -9.53
C GLY A 108 -6.61 -7.93 -8.98
N THR A 109 -6.55 -7.80 -7.66
CA THR A 109 -6.03 -6.61 -6.99
C THR A 109 -4.54 -6.45 -7.26
N VAL A 110 -3.76 -7.53 -7.15
CA VAL A 110 -2.32 -7.51 -7.39
C VAL A 110 -1.99 -7.14 -8.84
N LEU A 111 -2.66 -7.74 -9.82
CA LEU A 111 -2.49 -7.40 -11.23
C LEU A 111 -2.82 -5.92 -11.49
N LYS A 112 -3.92 -5.41 -10.93
CA LYS A 112 -4.30 -4.01 -11.10
C LYS A 112 -3.28 -3.05 -10.49
N VAL A 113 -2.71 -3.40 -9.33
CA VAL A 113 -1.66 -2.61 -8.68
C VAL A 113 -0.39 -2.58 -9.53
N GLN A 114 0.01 -3.70 -10.14
CA GLN A 114 1.15 -3.74 -11.04
C GLN A 114 0.96 -2.83 -12.27
N GLU A 115 -0.23 -2.83 -12.87
CA GLU A 115 -0.60 -1.89 -13.96
C GLU A 115 -0.48 -0.43 -13.50
N ILE A 116 -1.05 -0.10 -12.33
CA ILE A 116 -0.99 1.23 -11.73
C ILE A 116 0.46 1.68 -11.54
N LEU A 117 1.32 0.81 -11.01
CA LEU A 117 2.73 1.12 -10.79
C LEU A 117 3.47 1.36 -12.10
N ALA A 118 3.28 0.50 -13.11
CA ALA A 118 3.90 0.67 -14.42
C ALA A 118 3.50 2.03 -15.06
N GLU A 119 2.21 2.38 -15.03
CA GLU A 119 1.73 3.66 -15.56
C GLU A 119 2.19 4.86 -14.74
N LEU A 120 2.21 4.75 -13.42
CA LEU A 120 2.64 5.82 -12.53
C LEU A 120 4.13 6.14 -12.72
N HIS A 121 4.98 5.13 -12.91
CA HIS A 121 6.40 5.33 -13.17
C HIS A 121 6.65 6.02 -14.51
N LYS A 122 5.89 5.64 -15.55
CA LYS A 122 5.96 6.21 -16.89
C LYS A 122 5.42 7.64 -16.97
N ASN A 123 4.24 7.89 -16.38
CA ASN A 123 3.47 9.12 -16.60
C ASN A 123 3.43 10.06 -15.38
N LYS A 124 3.95 9.64 -14.23
CA LYS A 124 3.87 10.34 -12.93
C LYS A 124 2.43 10.60 -12.44
N ARG A 125 1.45 9.97 -13.09
CA ARG A 125 0.04 9.92 -12.70
C ARG A 125 -0.66 8.76 -13.39
N VAL A 126 -1.68 8.21 -12.76
CA VAL A 126 -2.53 7.17 -13.33
C VAL A 126 -3.98 7.39 -12.90
N GLU A 127 -4.90 7.30 -13.86
CA GLU A 127 -6.32 7.39 -13.60
C GLU A 127 -6.91 6.01 -13.36
N ILE A 128 -7.63 5.85 -12.25
CA ILE A 128 -8.32 4.61 -11.90
C ILE A 128 -9.81 4.86 -11.67
N ALA A 129 -10.62 3.91 -12.15
CA ALA A 129 -12.08 3.90 -12.05
C ALA A 129 -12.57 3.49 -10.65
#